data_AF-A0A1F4SEG4-F1
#
_entry.id   AF-A0A1F4SEG4-F1
#
_cell.length_a   1.000
_cell.length_b   1.000
_cell.length_c   1.000
_cell.angle_alpha   90.00
_cell.angle_beta   90.00
_cell.angle_gamma   90.00
#
_symmetry.space_group_name_H-M   'P 1'
#
loop_
_entity.id
_entity.type
_entity.pdbx_description
1 polymer ?
#
loop_
_entity_poly.entity_id
_entity_poly.type
_entity_poly.pdbx_seq_one_letter_code
_entity_poly.pdbx_strand_id
1 'polypeptide(L)'
;MNILSIPKNLNRKIAIITDSEPDDIVALHLMASHYNPSQIALLGTTIMHAGRKKVLARRFMNQLGFNSVPVYQGSGGDKKAYYDTASSRPARTNQNEGKGILLKEQLKTISRSPHSKEELQVNIRKLLEGAEESTIDFFLLAPPTDLATVLKETPDLKERIGTIYVMGGWVDDRTTYNWNMDPFSIKTILQIQNIPIILLSSHIVRKFLGHGIICPHNYPAVITAMEEAAKKMASVRELFIACKNWNEHFISMAPSQLARNSCNLPDRYFLAADPLLVAMAINSEIVSGTTNVAISLDETDVNEKGYRVTAKEAPESNITLITDINIPLFNTTIIEGFKRLSGYHSAIGTL
;
A
#
# COMPACT_ATOMS: atom_id res chain seq x y z
N MET A 1 -0.20 1.84 -30.83
CA MET A 1 0.49 1.92 -29.52
C MET A 1 0.60 0.52 -28.99
N ASN A 2 1.82 0.01 -28.75
CA ASN A 2 1.99 -1.22 -27.99
C ASN A 2 1.62 -0.91 -26.55
N ILE A 3 0.46 -1.41 -26.10
CA ILE A 3 0.12 -1.42 -24.68
C ILE A 3 1.23 -2.27 -24.03
N LEU A 4 2.08 -1.65 -23.22
CA LEU A 4 3.06 -2.38 -22.41
C LEU A 4 2.27 -3.42 -21.61
N SER A 5 2.43 -4.70 -21.97
CA SER A 5 1.92 -5.78 -21.14
C SER A 5 2.73 -5.73 -19.85
N ILE A 6 2.08 -5.36 -18.75
CA ILE A 6 2.67 -5.54 -17.41
C ILE A 6 3.00 -7.04 -17.32
N PRO A 7 4.28 -7.44 -17.23
CA PRO A 7 4.64 -8.85 -17.36
C PRO A 7 4.00 -9.67 -16.24
N LYS A 8 3.01 -10.50 -16.59
CA LYS A 8 2.36 -11.40 -15.63
C LYS A 8 3.20 -12.65 -15.45
N ASN A 9 4.30 -12.54 -14.71
CA ASN A 9 5.12 -13.70 -14.38
C ASN A 9 4.65 -14.33 -13.06
N LEU A 10 3.74 -15.31 -13.17
CA LEU A 10 3.17 -16.03 -12.03
C LEU A 10 4.23 -16.78 -11.20
N ASN A 11 5.46 -16.96 -11.69
CA ASN A 11 6.53 -17.62 -10.95
C ASN A 11 7.34 -16.66 -10.06
N ARG A 12 7.13 -15.33 -10.16
CA ARG A 12 7.83 -14.37 -9.31
C ARG A 12 7.34 -14.42 -7.87
N LYS A 13 8.28 -14.19 -6.96
CA LYS A 13 7.96 -13.98 -5.54
C LYS A 13 7.61 -12.52 -5.30
N ILE A 14 6.74 -12.28 -4.33
CA ILE A 14 6.22 -10.97 -3.99
C ILE A 14 6.68 -10.59 -2.58
N ALA A 15 7.28 -9.41 -2.47
CA ALA A 15 7.54 -8.75 -1.20
C ALA A 15 6.62 -7.52 -1.07
N ILE A 16 5.92 -7.39 0.05
CA ILE A 16 4.96 -6.29 0.28
C ILE A 16 5.49 -5.41 1.42
N ILE A 17 5.57 -4.10 1.22
CA ILE A 17 5.85 -3.11 2.26
C ILE A 17 4.60 -2.24 2.42
N THR A 18 4.03 -2.24 3.62
CA THR A 18 2.70 -1.67 3.92
C THR A 18 2.73 -0.92 5.25
N ASP A 19 1.77 -0.05 5.47
CA ASP A 19 1.54 0.57 6.77
C ASP A 19 0.20 0.12 7.39
N SER A 20 -0.49 -0.84 6.78
CA SER A 20 -1.69 -1.51 7.31
C SER A 20 -2.84 -0.55 7.62
N GLU A 21 -2.91 0.59 6.94
CA GLU A 21 -4.11 1.42 6.92
C GLU A 21 -5.25 0.69 6.17
N PRO A 22 -6.51 1.17 6.26
CA PRO A 22 -7.65 0.43 5.70
C PRO A 22 -7.52 0.10 4.20
N ASP A 23 -6.89 0.96 3.42
CA ASP A 23 -6.64 0.73 2.00
C ASP A 23 -5.56 -0.32 1.74
N ASP A 24 -4.47 -0.37 2.51
CA ASP A 24 -3.54 -1.49 2.46
C ASP A 24 -4.24 -2.82 2.79
N ILE A 25 -5.13 -2.83 3.80
CA ILE A 25 -5.85 -4.05 4.18
C ILE A 25 -6.72 -4.52 3.01
N VAL A 26 -7.39 -3.62 2.29
CA VAL A 26 -8.11 -3.97 1.05
C VAL A 26 -7.14 -4.52 0.00
N ALA A 27 -5.98 -3.89 -0.19
CA ALA A 27 -4.94 -4.37 -1.10
C ALA A 27 -4.47 -5.79 -0.75
N LEU A 28 -4.31 -6.12 0.54
CA LEU A 28 -3.97 -7.47 1.00
C LEU A 28 -5.08 -8.49 0.72
N HIS A 29 -6.36 -8.11 0.82
CA HIS A 29 -7.46 -8.97 0.38
C HIS A 29 -7.37 -9.22 -1.13
N LEU A 30 -7.12 -8.20 -1.95
CA LEU A 30 -6.95 -8.39 -3.39
C LEU A 30 -5.77 -9.30 -3.71
N MET A 31 -4.64 -9.13 -3.03
CA MET A 31 -3.48 -10.03 -3.13
C MET A 31 -3.87 -11.47 -2.80
N ALA A 32 -4.50 -11.70 -1.64
CA ALA A 32 -4.90 -13.03 -1.19
C ALA A 32 -5.94 -13.71 -2.10
N SER A 33 -6.71 -12.92 -2.84
CA SER A 33 -7.68 -13.44 -3.81
C SER A 33 -7.04 -13.92 -5.13
N HIS A 34 -5.80 -13.54 -5.44
CA HIS A 34 -5.16 -13.80 -6.74
C HIS A 34 -3.83 -14.54 -6.67
N TYR A 35 -3.13 -14.48 -5.54
CA TYR A 35 -1.84 -15.11 -5.35
C TYR A 35 -1.93 -16.24 -4.33
N ASN A 36 -1.06 -17.24 -4.46
CA ASN A 36 -0.91 -18.28 -3.46
C ASN A 36 -0.01 -17.80 -2.31
N PRO A 37 -0.17 -18.32 -1.08
CA PRO A 37 0.73 -18.00 0.03
C PRO A 37 2.21 -18.24 -0.27
N SER A 38 2.53 -19.23 -1.09
CA SER A 38 3.90 -19.55 -1.50
C SER A 38 4.51 -18.51 -2.45
N GLN A 39 3.70 -17.67 -3.10
CA GLN A 39 4.17 -16.57 -3.96
C GLN A 39 4.51 -15.33 -3.14
N ILE A 40 3.91 -15.12 -1.97
CA ILE A 40 4.24 -13.98 -1.10
C ILE A 40 5.41 -14.37 -0.19
N ALA A 41 6.60 -13.89 -0.53
CA ALA A 41 7.83 -14.22 0.19
C ALA A 41 7.90 -13.55 1.56
N LEU A 42 7.45 -12.29 1.67
CA LEU A 42 7.35 -11.59 2.95
C LEU A 42 6.35 -10.44 2.89
N LEU A 43 5.92 -10.02 4.08
CA LEU A 43 5.19 -8.77 4.30
C LEU A 43 5.87 -7.96 5.42
N GLY A 44 6.23 -6.72 5.11
CA GLY A 44 6.87 -5.79 6.03
C GLY A 44 5.93 -4.65 6.40
N THR A 45 5.82 -4.35 7.70
CA THR A 45 5.03 -3.21 8.18
C THR A 45 5.94 -2.07 8.64
N THR A 46 5.79 -0.87 8.08
CA THR A 46 6.70 0.26 8.34
C THR A 46 5.98 1.41 9.09
N ILE A 47 6.69 2.53 9.26
CA ILE A 47 6.30 3.83 9.83
C ILE A 47 5.84 3.81 11.30
N MET A 48 5.06 4.82 11.70
CA MET A 48 4.56 4.94 13.07
C MET A 48 3.76 3.71 13.47
N HIS A 49 3.99 3.25 14.69
CA HIS A 49 3.33 2.05 15.25
C HIS A 49 3.56 0.76 14.45
N ALA A 50 4.67 0.64 13.71
CA ALA A 50 5.06 -0.56 12.96
C ALA A 50 4.91 -1.87 13.75
N GLY A 51 5.20 -1.87 15.06
CA GLY A 51 4.99 -3.04 15.93
C GLY A 51 3.53 -3.49 16.03
N ARG A 52 2.58 -2.54 16.13
CA ARG A 52 1.14 -2.84 16.16
C ARG A 52 0.66 -3.28 14.78
N LYS A 53 1.13 -2.59 13.74
CA LYS A 53 0.85 -2.91 12.34
C LYS A 53 1.30 -4.34 12.02
N LYS A 54 2.49 -4.78 12.47
CA LYS A 54 2.95 -6.18 12.34
C LYS A 54 1.95 -7.18 12.92
N VAL A 55 1.46 -6.95 14.14
CA VAL A 55 0.51 -7.86 14.80
C VAL A 55 -0.85 -7.86 14.09
N LEU A 56 -1.30 -6.69 13.64
CA LEU A 56 -2.52 -6.53 12.86
C LEU A 56 -2.42 -7.23 11.50
N ALA A 57 -1.35 -6.99 10.75
CA ALA A 57 -1.07 -7.63 9.47
C ALA A 57 -0.97 -9.16 9.62
N ARG A 58 -0.26 -9.65 10.65
CA ARG A 58 -0.23 -11.09 10.96
C ARG A 58 -1.63 -11.66 11.19
N ARG A 59 -2.49 -10.96 11.93
CA ARG A 59 -3.87 -11.38 12.15
C ARG A 59 -4.65 -11.49 10.84
N PHE A 60 -4.57 -10.47 9.99
CA PHE A 60 -5.23 -10.48 8.68
C PHE A 60 -4.70 -11.60 7.77
N MET A 61 -3.38 -11.75 7.67
CA MET A 61 -2.77 -12.83 6.87
C MET A 61 -3.23 -14.21 7.36
N ASN A 62 -3.31 -14.43 8.67
CA ASN A 62 -3.81 -15.69 9.21
C ASN A 62 -5.28 -15.95 8.87
N GLN A 63 -6.14 -14.92 9.00
CA GLN A 63 -7.56 -15.01 8.64
C GLN A 63 -7.79 -15.25 7.15
N LEU A 64 -6.85 -14.81 6.30
CA LEU A 64 -6.88 -15.05 4.86
C LEU A 64 -6.31 -16.44 4.46
N GLY A 65 -5.80 -17.23 5.42
CA GLY A 65 -5.17 -18.53 5.17
C GLY A 65 -3.68 -18.46 4.83
N PHE A 66 -3.05 -17.28 4.96
CA PHE A 66 -1.65 -17.01 4.61
C PHE A 66 -0.73 -17.14 5.84
N ASN A 67 -1.00 -18.12 6.70
CA ASN A 67 -0.26 -18.35 7.94
C ASN A 67 1.26 -18.55 7.71
N SER A 68 1.63 -19.12 6.56
CA SER A 68 3.02 -19.40 6.18
C SER A 68 3.79 -18.17 5.72
N VAL A 69 3.12 -17.07 5.36
CA VAL A 69 3.81 -15.85 4.90
C VAL A 69 4.45 -15.18 6.11
N PRO A 70 5.77 -14.93 6.10
CA PRO A 70 6.41 -14.23 7.21
C PRO A 70 6.03 -12.75 7.20
N VAL A 71 5.80 -12.20 8.39
CA VAL A 71 5.39 -10.81 8.62
C VAL A 71 6.43 -10.20 9.54
N TYR A 72 7.12 -9.16 9.07
CA TYR A 72 8.25 -8.55 9.77
C TYR A 72 7.95 -7.11 10.14
N GLN A 73 8.53 -6.67 11.26
CA GLN A 73 8.47 -5.27 11.64
C GLN A 73 9.55 -4.52 10.88
N GLY A 74 9.15 -3.50 10.15
CA GLY A 74 10.07 -2.57 9.50
C GLY A 74 10.55 -1.45 10.40
N SER A 75 11.26 -0.54 9.74
CA SER A 75 11.67 0.73 10.29
C SER A 75 10.44 1.56 10.63
N GLY A 76 10.56 2.32 11.70
CA GLY A 76 9.48 3.17 12.21
C GLY A 76 10.04 4.28 13.07
N GLY A 77 9.15 5.17 13.49
CA GLY A 77 9.52 6.32 14.29
C GLY A 77 8.36 6.80 15.15
N ASP A 78 8.66 7.78 15.99
CA ASP A 78 7.63 8.56 16.66
C ASP A 78 7.18 9.73 15.76
N LYS A 79 6.27 10.57 16.27
CA LYS A 79 5.80 11.74 15.53
C LYS A 79 6.91 12.75 15.16
N LYS A 80 8.09 12.69 15.81
CA LYS A 80 9.22 13.60 15.55
C LYS A 80 10.15 13.07 14.45
N ALA A 81 10.09 11.77 14.15
CA ALA A 81 10.83 11.17 13.06
C ALA A 81 10.34 11.62 11.66
N TYR A 82 9.14 12.20 11.59
CA TYR A 82 8.46 12.56 10.35
C TYR A 82 8.10 14.05 10.32
N TYR A 83 8.25 14.69 9.17
CA TYR A 83 7.89 16.10 8.98
C TYR A 83 6.38 16.31 9.17
N ASP A 84 5.97 17.44 9.76
CA ASP A 84 4.56 17.78 9.96
C ASP A 84 3.91 18.33 8.68
N THR A 85 3.54 17.43 7.77
CA THR A 85 2.72 17.77 6.61
C THR A 85 1.24 17.50 6.89
N ALA A 86 0.36 18.15 6.13
CA ALA A 86 -1.07 17.93 6.18
C ALA A 86 -1.45 16.46 5.95
N SER A 87 -0.72 15.74 5.09
CA SER A 87 -0.99 14.34 4.80
C SER A 87 -0.41 13.37 5.84
N SER A 88 0.70 13.69 6.50
CA SER A 88 1.28 12.83 7.55
C SER A 88 0.65 13.03 8.93
N ARG A 89 0.04 14.19 9.17
CA ARG A 89 -0.53 14.55 10.48
C ARG A 89 -1.52 13.52 11.05
N PRO A 90 -2.46 12.95 10.27
CA PRO A 90 -3.38 11.92 10.78
C PRO A 90 -2.64 10.67 11.29
N ALA A 91 -1.68 10.13 10.53
CA ALA A 91 -0.86 9.01 10.96
C ALA A 91 -0.05 9.36 12.22
N ARG A 92 0.45 10.59 12.32
CA ARG A 92 1.23 11.08 13.46
C ARG A 92 0.45 11.17 14.77
N THR A 93 -0.86 11.31 14.71
CA THR A 93 -1.72 11.47 15.89
C THR A 93 -2.61 10.27 16.15
N ASN A 94 -2.65 9.27 15.25
CA ASN A 94 -3.53 8.12 15.39
C ASN A 94 -3.13 7.24 16.58
N GLN A 95 -3.95 7.25 17.64
CA GLN A 95 -3.77 6.37 18.81
C GLN A 95 -4.69 5.13 18.77
N ASN A 96 -5.58 5.05 17.78
CA ASN A 96 -6.63 4.04 17.66
C ASN A 96 -6.22 2.85 16.78
N GLU A 97 -4.97 2.79 16.32
CA GLU A 97 -4.41 1.66 15.57
C GLU A 97 -4.71 0.32 16.25
N GLY A 98 -5.41 -0.58 15.55
CA GLY A 98 -5.80 -1.90 16.03
C GLY A 98 -6.90 -1.92 17.11
N LYS A 99 -7.48 -0.77 17.49
CA LYS A 99 -8.55 -0.70 18.49
C LYS A 99 -9.80 -1.45 18.01
N GLY A 100 -10.37 -2.30 18.86
CA GLY A 100 -11.54 -3.12 18.49
C GLY A 100 -11.21 -4.34 17.63
N ILE A 101 -9.94 -4.52 17.23
CA ILE A 101 -9.44 -5.68 16.50
C ILE A 101 -8.48 -6.49 17.39
N LEU A 102 -7.49 -5.80 17.98
CA LEU A 102 -6.51 -6.40 18.89
C LEU A 102 -7.04 -6.39 20.33
N LEU A 103 -6.57 -7.37 21.13
CA LEU A 103 -6.89 -7.43 22.55
C LEU A 103 -6.29 -6.23 23.30
N LYS A 104 -6.96 -5.76 24.35
CA LYS A 104 -6.48 -4.63 25.17
C LYS A 104 -5.06 -4.84 25.69
N GLU A 105 -4.72 -6.05 26.11
CA GLU A 105 -3.38 -6.37 26.61
C GLU A 105 -2.31 -6.34 25.50
N GLN A 106 -2.66 -6.74 24.27
CA GLN A 106 -1.77 -6.58 23.12
C GLN A 106 -1.52 -5.09 22.84
N LEU A 107 -2.58 -4.26 22.88
CA LEU A 107 -2.46 -2.82 22.67
C LEU A 107 -1.59 -2.12 23.74
N LYS A 108 -1.50 -2.66 24.96
CA LYS A 108 -0.64 -2.15 26.04
C LYS A 108 0.82 -2.60 25.91
N THR A 109 1.04 -3.84 25.50
CA THR A 109 2.37 -4.48 25.52
C THR A 109 3.18 -4.25 24.25
N ILE A 110 2.52 -4.08 23.10
CA ILE A 110 3.21 -3.81 21.85
C ILE A 110 3.79 -2.39 21.89
N SER A 111 5.12 -2.29 21.74
CA SER A 111 5.81 -1.00 21.66
C SER A 111 5.18 -0.12 20.58
N ARG A 112 4.82 1.10 20.95
CA ARG A 112 4.34 2.14 20.03
C ARG A 112 5.48 2.81 19.27
N SER A 113 6.71 2.65 19.76
CA SER A 113 7.90 3.37 19.31
C SER A 113 9.09 2.43 19.13
N PRO A 114 9.00 1.33 18.37
CA PRO A 114 10.22 0.67 17.96
C PRO A 114 10.90 1.58 16.92
N HIS A 115 11.79 2.44 17.39
CA HIS A 115 12.77 3.06 16.50
C HIS A 115 13.55 1.92 15.86
N SER A 116 13.61 1.94 14.51
CA SER A 116 14.48 1.11 13.66
C SER A 116 14.73 -0.32 14.18
N LYS A 117 13.80 -1.25 13.93
CA LYS A 117 14.18 -2.66 13.94
C LYS A 117 14.72 -3.03 12.57
N GLU A 118 15.96 -3.48 12.53
CA GLU A 118 16.58 -4.06 11.32
C GLU A 118 15.93 -5.38 10.88
N GLU A 119 14.88 -5.86 11.56
CA GLU A 119 14.22 -7.14 11.26
C GLU A 119 13.77 -7.21 9.80
N LEU A 120 13.06 -6.21 9.28
CA LEU A 120 12.66 -6.20 7.87
C LEU A 120 13.85 -6.07 6.93
N GLN A 121 14.83 -5.20 7.23
CA GLN A 121 16.02 -5.01 6.40
C GLN A 121 16.83 -6.30 6.24
N VAL A 122 17.10 -6.99 7.35
CA VAL A 122 17.80 -8.28 7.38
C VAL A 122 17.05 -9.32 6.55
N ASN A 123 15.72 -9.36 6.62
CA ASN A 123 14.94 -10.33 5.87
C ASN A 123 14.76 -9.97 4.38
N ILE A 124 14.72 -8.68 4.03
CA ILE A 124 14.79 -8.23 2.62
C ILE A 124 16.15 -8.61 2.04
N ARG A 125 17.24 -8.35 2.76
CA ARG A 125 18.61 -8.73 2.36
C ARG A 125 18.72 -10.22 2.10
N LYS A 126 18.30 -11.06 3.06
CA LYS A 126 18.29 -12.53 2.90
C LYS A 126 17.43 -13.00 1.73
N LEU A 127 16.26 -12.39 1.52
CA LEU A 127 15.39 -12.71 0.40
C LEU A 127 16.10 -12.45 -0.93
N LEU A 128 16.75 -11.30 -1.08
CA LEU A 128 17.44 -10.91 -2.31
C LEU A 128 18.72 -11.74 -2.52
N GLU A 129 19.53 -11.95 -1.49
CA GLU A 129 20.75 -12.77 -1.56
C GLU A 129 20.46 -14.22 -2.01
N GLY A 130 19.31 -14.77 -1.61
CA GLY A 130 18.87 -16.11 -1.98
C GLY A 130 18.05 -16.20 -3.27
N ALA A 131 17.79 -15.08 -3.95
CA ALA A 131 16.95 -15.03 -5.15
C ALA A 131 17.78 -15.15 -6.44
N GLU A 132 17.13 -15.61 -7.50
CA GLU A 132 17.65 -15.50 -8.86
C GLU A 132 17.42 -14.08 -9.41
N GLU A 133 18.12 -13.74 -10.49
CA GLU A 133 18.00 -12.45 -11.16
C GLU A 133 16.56 -12.14 -11.60
N SER A 134 16.08 -10.93 -11.32
CA SER A 134 14.77 -10.44 -11.74
C SER A 134 13.57 -11.31 -11.33
N THR A 135 13.63 -11.97 -10.15
CA THR A 135 12.59 -12.90 -9.67
C THR A 135 11.73 -12.38 -8.51
N ILE A 136 12.09 -11.25 -7.90
CA ILE A 136 11.37 -10.66 -6.78
C ILE A 136 10.65 -9.37 -7.21
N ASP A 137 9.33 -9.33 -7.11
CA ASP A 137 8.56 -8.11 -7.27
C ASP A 137 8.27 -7.47 -5.91
N PHE A 138 8.40 -6.14 -5.82
CA PHE A 138 8.07 -5.37 -4.63
C PHE A 138 6.79 -4.56 -4.83
N PHE A 139 5.88 -4.64 -3.87
CA PHE A 139 4.74 -3.72 -3.75
C PHE A 139 4.99 -2.76 -2.60
N LEU A 140 5.29 -1.51 -2.95
CA LEU A 140 5.52 -0.42 -2.01
C LEU A 140 4.21 0.35 -1.83
N LEU A 141 3.41 -0.13 -0.87
CA LEU A 141 2.17 0.49 -0.40
C LEU A 141 2.43 1.55 0.68
N ALA A 142 3.64 1.53 1.24
CA ALA A 142 4.12 2.47 2.24
C ALA A 142 5.56 2.93 1.91
N PRO A 143 6.15 3.87 2.68
CA PRO A 143 7.48 4.39 2.38
C PRO A 143 8.55 3.28 2.39
N PRO A 144 9.46 3.22 1.40
CA PRO A 144 10.36 2.08 1.20
C PRO A 144 11.64 2.16 2.04
N THR A 145 11.57 2.66 3.28
CA THR A 145 12.73 2.90 4.15
C THR A 145 13.66 1.71 4.24
N ASP A 146 13.11 0.52 4.53
CA ASP A 146 13.90 -0.69 4.72
C ASP A 146 14.52 -1.21 3.41
N LEU A 147 13.78 -1.16 2.29
CA LEU A 147 14.29 -1.57 0.98
C LEU A 147 15.38 -0.61 0.48
N ALA A 148 15.16 0.70 0.60
CA ALA A 148 16.12 1.72 0.21
C ALA A 148 17.42 1.59 1.01
N THR A 149 17.32 1.30 2.31
CA THR A 149 18.49 1.05 3.17
C THR A 149 19.29 -0.16 2.68
N VAL A 150 18.63 -1.29 2.44
CA VAL A 150 19.30 -2.51 1.93
C VAL A 150 19.99 -2.25 0.59
N LEU A 151 19.33 -1.58 -0.36
CA LEU A 151 19.89 -1.30 -1.68
C LEU A 151 21.00 -0.24 -1.64
N LYS A 152 21.00 0.66 -0.66
CA LYS A 152 22.11 1.61 -0.45
C LYS A 152 23.34 0.89 0.12
N GLU A 153 23.14 -0.04 1.04
CA GLU A 153 24.22 -0.81 1.67
C GLU A 153 24.78 -1.90 0.75
N THR A 154 23.96 -2.47 -0.14
CA THR A 154 24.39 -3.52 -1.07
C THR A 154 23.70 -3.36 -2.42
N PRO A 155 24.21 -2.43 -3.26
CA PRO A 155 23.56 -2.04 -4.51
C PRO A 155 23.34 -3.17 -5.51
N ASP A 156 24.22 -4.18 -5.56
CA ASP A 156 24.15 -5.29 -6.50
C ASP A 156 22.89 -6.16 -6.31
N LEU A 157 22.28 -6.14 -5.11
CA LEU A 157 21.02 -6.84 -4.86
C LEU A 157 19.86 -6.33 -5.72
N LYS A 158 19.99 -5.16 -6.35
CA LYS A 158 19.00 -4.65 -7.30
C LYS A 158 18.75 -5.60 -8.47
N GLU A 159 19.75 -6.37 -8.90
CA GLU A 159 19.64 -7.31 -10.03
C GLU A 159 18.63 -8.43 -9.75
N ARG A 160 18.30 -8.67 -8.48
CA ARG A 160 17.32 -9.69 -8.06
C ARG A 160 15.88 -9.21 -8.16
N ILE A 161 15.68 -7.90 -8.33
CA ILE A 161 14.37 -7.26 -8.34
C ILE A 161 13.82 -7.25 -9.77
N GLY A 162 12.67 -7.88 -9.97
CA GLY A 162 11.96 -7.90 -11.24
C GLY A 162 11.25 -6.59 -11.54
N THR A 163 10.33 -6.17 -10.66
CA THR A 163 9.58 -4.93 -10.77
C THR A 163 9.30 -4.33 -9.39
N ILE A 164 9.36 -3.00 -9.27
CA ILE A 164 8.88 -2.27 -8.11
C ILE A 164 7.58 -1.53 -8.47
N TYR A 165 6.49 -1.93 -7.84
CA TYR A 165 5.20 -1.25 -7.90
C TYR A 165 5.12 -0.23 -6.77
N VAL A 166 4.93 1.05 -7.09
CA VAL A 166 4.98 2.15 -6.13
C VAL A 166 3.64 2.87 -6.06
N MET A 167 3.07 2.98 -4.86
CA MET A 167 1.98 3.89 -4.57
C MET A 167 2.50 5.14 -3.84
N GLY A 168 2.15 6.33 -4.34
CA GLY A 168 2.53 7.60 -3.73
C GLY A 168 2.62 8.73 -4.75
N GLY A 169 3.70 9.49 -4.74
CA GLY A 169 3.95 10.53 -5.73
C GLY A 169 3.49 11.90 -5.27
N TRP A 170 2.80 12.62 -6.15
CA TRP A 170 2.46 14.01 -5.94
C TRP A 170 0.99 14.30 -6.26
N VAL A 171 0.52 15.43 -5.75
CA VAL A 171 -0.66 16.14 -6.21
C VAL A 171 -0.24 17.58 -6.48
N ASP A 172 -0.64 18.12 -7.63
CA ASP A 172 -0.16 19.40 -8.14
C ASP A 172 1.38 19.35 -8.32
N ASP A 173 2.15 19.91 -7.39
CA ASP A 173 3.62 19.89 -7.38
C ASP A 173 4.22 19.46 -6.02
N ARG A 174 3.42 18.84 -5.15
CA ARG A 174 3.82 18.46 -3.79
C ARG A 174 3.65 16.98 -3.52
N THR A 175 4.60 16.39 -2.79
CA THR A 175 4.58 14.98 -2.38
C THR A 175 3.35 14.62 -1.55
N THR A 176 2.88 13.38 -1.68
CA THR A 176 1.78 12.83 -0.88
C THR A 176 2.26 11.95 0.27
N TYR A 177 1.32 11.40 1.03
CA TYR A 177 1.53 10.73 2.31
C TYR A 177 2.77 9.82 2.36
N ASN A 178 2.84 8.76 1.55
CA ASN A 178 3.99 7.83 1.55
C ASN A 178 5.33 8.54 1.29
N TRP A 179 5.37 9.51 0.39
CA TRP A 179 6.60 10.22 0.07
C TRP A 179 6.95 11.27 1.14
N ASN A 180 5.97 11.81 1.85
CA ASN A 180 6.19 12.71 2.99
C ASN A 180 6.70 11.99 4.24
N MET A 181 6.31 10.73 4.42
CA MET A 181 6.76 9.92 5.55
C MET A 181 8.23 9.50 5.40
N ASP A 182 8.76 9.34 4.18
CA ASP A 182 10.20 9.18 3.99
C ASP A 182 10.67 9.63 2.59
N PRO A 183 10.92 10.95 2.40
CA PRO A 183 11.30 11.51 1.10
C PRO A 183 12.68 11.03 0.63
N PHE A 184 13.59 10.75 1.56
CA PHE A 184 14.97 10.33 1.25
C PHE A 184 15.00 8.91 0.70
N SER A 185 14.23 8.01 1.31
CA SER A 185 14.16 6.61 0.86
C SER A 185 13.47 6.48 -0.48
N ILE A 186 12.39 7.23 -0.73
CA ILE A 186 11.76 7.21 -2.05
C ILE A 186 12.67 7.81 -3.12
N LYS A 187 13.37 8.93 -2.83
CA LYS A 187 14.36 9.50 -3.74
C LYS A 187 15.44 8.48 -4.08
N THR A 188 15.92 7.73 -3.09
CA THR A 188 16.87 6.63 -3.29
C THR A 188 16.32 5.60 -4.27
N ILE A 189 15.10 5.08 -4.06
CA ILE A 189 14.48 4.10 -4.97
C ILE A 189 14.34 4.65 -6.40
N LEU A 190 13.87 5.89 -6.57
CA LEU A 190 13.67 6.50 -7.89
C LEU A 190 14.98 6.73 -8.66
N GLN A 191 16.12 6.79 -7.98
CA GLN A 191 17.44 6.98 -8.59
C GLN A 191 18.13 5.66 -8.97
N ILE A 192 17.61 4.51 -8.55
CA ILE A 192 18.22 3.22 -8.88
C ILE A 192 17.93 2.90 -10.36
N GLN A 193 19.00 2.83 -11.13
CA GLN A 193 18.96 2.41 -12.53
C GLN A 193 18.80 0.90 -12.66
N ASN A 194 18.18 0.48 -13.76
CA ASN A 194 17.98 -0.91 -14.19
C ASN A 194 17.01 -1.73 -13.33
N ILE A 195 16.16 -1.09 -12.52
CA ILE A 195 14.99 -1.75 -11.94
C ILE A 195 13.74 -1.15 -12.60
N PRO A 196 12.86 -1.92 -13.26
CA PRO A 196 11.57 -1.42 -13.72
C PRO A 196 10.72 -0.91 -12.54
N ILE A 197 10.26 0.34 -12.61
CA ILE A 197 9.39 0.96 -11.61
C ILE A 197 8.04 1.29 -12.26
N ILE A 198 6.96 0.73 -11.73
CA ILE A 198 5.59 1.09 -12.10
C ILE A 198 5.03 2.01 -11.02
N LEU A 199 4.79 3.27 -11.37
CA LEU A 199 4.34 4.30 -10.45
C LEU A 199 2.86 4.63 -10.65
N LEU A 200 2.06 4.36 -9.62
CA LEU A 200 0.73 4.94 -9.48
C LEU A 200 0.82 6.20 -8.62
N SER A 201 0.70 7.37 -9.26
CA SER A 201 0.79 8.64 -8.55
C SER A 201 -0.56 9.12 -8.01
N SER A 202 -0.59 9.76 -6.84
CA SER A 202 -1.80 10.28 -6.19
C SER A 202 -2.58 11.28 -7.04
N HIS A 203 -1.94 12.05 -7.94
CA HIS A 203 -2.67 12.92 -8.86
C HIS A 203 -3.54 12.12 -9.85
N ILE A 204 -3.13 10.91 -10.21
CA ILE A 204 -3.91 9.98 -11.05
C ILE A 204 -5.11 9.45 -10.27
N VAL A 205 -4.88 9.01 -9.04
CA VAL A 205 -5.97 8.60 -8.12
C VAL A 205 -6.98 9.73 -7.98
N ARG A 206 -6.52 10.97 -7.75
CA ARG A 206 -7.38 12.16 -7.64
C ARG A 206 -8.14 12.45 -8.94
N LYS A 207 -7.48 12.37 -10.11
CA LYS A 207 -8.04 12.63 -11.45
C LYS A 207 -9.23 11.71 -11.74
N PHE A 208 -9.11 10.41 -11.45
CA PHE A 208 -10.09 9.41 -11.89
C PHE A 208 -11.09 8.97 -10.82
N LEU A 209 -10.76 9.12 -9.54
CA LEU A 209 -11.58 8.64 -8.42
C LEU A 209 -12.05 9.77 -7.49
N GLY A 210 -11.98 11.03 -7.93
CA GLY A 210 -12.59 12.18 -7.24
C GLY A 210 -12.20 12.29 -5.77
N HIS A 211 -10.89 12.39 -5.50
CA HIS A 211 -10.22 12.26 -4.19
C HIS A 211 -9.83 10.84 -3.76
N GLY A 212 -10.13 9.83 -4.57
CA GLY A 212 -9.70 8.45 -4.30
C GLY A 212 -10.54 7.73 -3.26
N ILE A 213 -11.70 8.27 -2.85
CA ILE A 213 -12.52 7.64 -1.82
C ILE A 213 -13.48 6.64 -2.45
N ILE A 214 -13.49 5.41 -1.94
CA ILE A 214 -14.51 4.40 -2.24
C ILE A 214 -15.52 4.38 -1.09
N CYS A 215 -16.79 4.66 -1.35
CA CYS A 215 -17.86 4.60 -0.34
C CYS A 215 -19.22 4.19 -0.95
N PRO A 216 -20.28 4.00 -0.14
CA PRO A 216 -21.56 3.50 -0.65
C PRO A 216 -22.21 4.43 -1.67
N HIS A 217 -21.93 5.73 -1.60
CA HIS A 217 -22.51 6.72 -2.48
C HIS A 217 -21.95 6.67 -3.90
N ASN A 218 -20.63 6.54 -4.06
CA ASN A 218 -19.96 6.61 -5.36
C ASN A 218 -19.57 5.24 -5.93
N TYR A 219 -19.41 4.21 -5.08
CA TYR A 219 -19.10 2.83 -5.49
C TYR A 219 -19.96 1.80 -4.74
N PRO A 220 -21.30 1.88 -4.85
CA PRO A 220 -22.22 1.01 -4.10
C PRO A 220 -21.93 -0.48 -4.34
N ALA A 221 -21.69 -0.89 -5.58
CA ALA A 221 -21.44 -2.31 -5.91
C ALA A 221 -20.17 -2.87 -5.24
N VAL A 222 -19.12 -2.06 -5.10
CA VAL A 222 -17.89 -2.46 -4.40
C VAL A 222 -18.18 -2.65 -2.92
N ILE A 223 -18.86 -1.69 -2.28
CA ILE A 223 -19.20 -1.79 -0.86
C ILE A 223 -20.14 -2.97 -0.60
N THR A 224 -21.18 -3.17 -1.42
CA THR A 224 -22.07 -4.32 -1.30
C THR A 224 -21.30 -5.64 -1.36
N ALA A 225 -20.34 -5.78 -2.29
CA ALA A 225 -19.51 -6.99 -2.37
C ALA A 225 -18.68 -7.22 -1.10
N MET A 226 -18.13 -6.16 -0.51
CA MET A 226 -17.41 -6.22 0.76
C MET A 226 -18.35 -6.58 1.92
N GLU A 227 -19.56 -6.03 1.98
CA GLU A 227 -20.55 -6.34 3.01
C GLU A 227 -21.01 -7.80 2.93
N GLU A 228 -21.24 -8.34 1.74
CA GLU A 228 -21.52 -9.76 1.54
C GLU A 228 -20.34 -10.64 2.00
N ALA A 229 -19.09 -10.23 1.69
CA ALA A 229 -17.91 -10.93 2.18
C ALA A 229 -17.81 -10.89 3.72
N ALA A 230 -18.14 -9.76 4.34
CA ALA A 230 -18.10 -9.58 5.79
C ALA A 230 -19.07 -10.51 6.55
N LYS A 231 -20.14 -10.98 5.92
CA LYS A 231 -21.03 -12.00 6.51
C LYS A 231 -20.30 -13.32 6.77
N LYS A 232 -19.27 -13.63 5.99
CA LYS A 232 -18.53 -14.91 6.02
C LYS A 232 -17.10 -14.77 6.54
N MET A 233 -16.48 -13.61 6.36
CA MET A 233 -15.05 -13.40 6.60
C MET A 233 -14.81 -12.46 7.79
N ALA A 234 -14.08 -12.94 8.80
CA ALA A 234 -13.70 -12.13 9.95
C ALA A 234 -12.80 -10.94 9.55
N SER A 235 -11.90 -11.16 8.59
CA SER A 235 -10.97 -10.13 8.10
C SER A 235 -11.70 -8.92 7.50
N VAL A 236 -12.81 -9.14 6.79
CA VAL A 236 -13.58 -8.03 6.19
C VAL A 236 -14.40 -7.28 7.26
N ARG A 237 -14.90 -7.99 8.29
CA ARG A 237 -15.53 -7.31 9.45
C ARG A 237 -14.54 -6.43 10.19
N GLU A 238 -13.32 -6.94 10.42
CA GLU A 238 -12.26 -6.20 11.09
C GLU A 238 -11.73 -5.04 10.24
N LEU A 239 -11.71 -5.17 8.91
CA LEU A 239 -11.47 -4.06 8.01
C LEU A 239 -12.47 -2.92 8.23
N PHE A 240 -13.77 -3.19 8.36
CA PHE A 240 -14.75 -2.12 8.64
C PHE A 240 -14.54 -1.45 10.00
N ILE A 241 -14.04 -2.19 11.01
CA ILE A 241 -13.62 -1.61 12.29
C ILE A 241 -12.39 -0.70 12.08
N ALA A 242 -11.42 -1.12 11.27
CA ALA A 242 -10.25 -0.32 10.93
C ALA A 242 -10.65 0.97 10.19
N CYS A 243 -11.51 0.86 9.16
CA CYS A 243 -12.12 2.00 8.46
C CYS A 243 -12.73 2.98 9.45
N LYS A 244 -13.62 2.50 10.33
CA LYS A 244 -14.29 3.36 11.32
C LYS A 244 -13.29 4.15 12.16
N ASN A 245 -12.33 3.47 12.78
CA ASN A 245 -11.36 4.11 13.66
C ASN A 245 -10.48 5.12 12.93
N TRP A 246 -10.00 4.77 11.75
CA TRP A 246 -9.15 5.63 10.94
C TRP A 246 -9.92 6.86 10.46
N ASN A 247 -11.12 6.64 9.93
CA ASN A 247 -11.94 7.67 9.33
C ASN A 247 -12.47 8.66 10.37
N GLU A 248 -12.93 8.20 11.53
CA GLU A 248 -13.29 9.08 12.65
C GLU A 248 -12.11 9.95 13.10
N HIS A 249 -10.92 9.34 13.20
CA HIS A 249 -9.69 10.06 13.53
C HIS A 249 -9.32 11.10 12.47
N PHE A 250 -9.29 10.70 11.20
CA PHE A 250 -8.95 11.56 10.07
C PHE A 250 -9.95 12.72 9.93
N ILE A 251 -11.26 12.47 10.07
CA ILE A 251 -12.32 13.50 10.12
C ILE A 251 -12.03 14.52 11.22
N SER A 252 -11.65 14.07 12.42
CA SER A 252 -11.36 14.97 13.55
C SER A 252 -10.15 15.90 13.31
N MET A 253 -9.22 15.46 12.46
CA MET A 253 -7.98 16.18 12.16
C MET A 253 -8.07 17.08 10.92
N ALA A 254 -8.95 16.75 9.97
CA ALA A 254 -9.10 17.49 8.71
C ALA A 254 -10.58 17.66 8.28
N PRO A 255 -11.43 18.35 9.07
CA PRO A 255 -12.87 18.41 8.83
C PRO A 255 -13.25 18.98 7.45
N SER A 256 -12.49 19.95 6.95
CA SER A 256 -12.75 20.64 5.68
C SER A 256 -12.42 19.82 4.43
N GLN A 257 -11.54 18.81 4.55
CA GLN A 257 -11.20 17.92 3.43
C GLN A 257 -12.29 16.87 3.19
N LEU A 258 -13.06 16.52 4.22
CA LEU A 258 -14.13 15.52 4.15
C LEU A 258 -15.54 16.11 4.16
N ALA A 259 -15.75 17.33 4.65
CA ALA A 259 -17.02 18.05 4.49
C ALA A 259 -17.45 18.21 3.01
N ARG A 260 -16.53 17.94 2.06
CA ARG A 260 -16.79 17.90 0.61
C ARG A 260 -17.23 16.54 0.08
N ASN A 261 -17.05 15.47 0.86
CA ASN A 261 -17.27 14.09 0.43
C ASN A 261 -18.48 13.55 1.19
N SER A 262 -19.58 13.33 0.49
CA SER A 262 -20.91 12.91 0.96
C SER A 262 -20.99 11.52 1.65
N CYS A 263 -19.86 10.97 2.11
CA CYS A 263 -19.79 9.64 2.73
C CYS A 263 -20.06 9.75 4.24
N ASN A 264 -21.33 9.66 4.65
CA ASN A 264 -21.77 9.78 6.05
C ASN A 264 -21.51 8.51 6.91
N LEU A 265 -20.87 7.48 6.36
CA LEU A 265 -20.64 6.20 7.02
C LEU A 265 -19.14 5.96 7.21
N PRO A 266 -18.55 6.37 8.34
CA PRO A 266 -17.10 6.30 8.56
C PRO A 266 -16.56 4.86 8.57
N ASP A 267 -17.41 3.85 8.77
CA ASP A 267 -17.02 2.44 8.74
C ASP A 267 -17.14 1.80 7.36
N ARG A 268 -17.52 2.56 6.32
CA ARG A 268 -17.76 2.05 4.95
C ARG A 268 -17.05 2.85 3.88
N TYR A 269 -15.94 3.51 4.21
CA TYR A 269 -15.10 4.11 3.18
C TYR A 269 -13.61 3.86 3.40
N PHE A 270 -12.86 3.86 2.30
CA PHE A 270 -11.41 3.73 2.28
C PHE A 270 -10.86 4.45 1.04
N LEU A 271 -9.54 4.67 0.99
CA LEU A 271 -8.87 5.20 -0.18
C LEU A 271 -8.62 4.09 -1.20
N ALA A 272 -8.84 4.32 -2.49
CA ALA A 272 -8.59 3.34 -3.53
C ALA A 272 -7.11 3.28 -3.96
N ALA A 273 -6.22 4.02 -3.30
CA ALA A 273 -4.80 4.15 -3.64
C ALA A 273 -4.09 2.78 -3.80
N ASP A 274 -3.83 2.10 -2.69
CA ASP A 274 -3.15 0.81 -2.70
C ASP A 274 -3.95 -0.30 -3.39
N PRO A 275 -5.29 -0.40 -3.21
CA PRO A 275 -6.11 -1.35 -3.95
C PRO A 275 -6.00 -1.19 -5.47
N LEU A 276 -5.90 0.04 -5.97
CA LEU A 276 -5.76 0.30 -7.40
C LEU A 276 -4.42 -0.18 -7.93
N LEU A 277 -3.31 0.07 -7.22
CA LEU A 277 -1.99 -0.42 -7.62
C LEU A 277 -1.99 -1.97 -7.69
N VAL A 278 -2.54 -2.63 -6.68
CA VAL A 278 -2.64 -4.10 -6.66
C VAL A 278 -3.56 -4.62 -7.77
N ALA A 279 -4.71 -3.99 -7.98
CA ALA A 279 -5.64 -4.37 -9.04
C ALA A 279 -5.00 -4.27 -10.43
N MET A 280 -4.21 -3.22 -10.69
CA MET A 280 -3.48 -3.06 -11.96
C MET A 280 -2.46 -4.17 -12.21
N ALA A 281 -1.79 -4.65 -11.17
CA ALA A 281 -0.87 -5.77 -11.29
C ALA A 281 -1.59 -7.11 -11.54
N ILE A 282 -2.79 -7.27 -10.97
CA ILE A 282 -3.66 -8.45 -11.19
C ILE A 282 -4.23 -8.45 -12.62
N ASN A 283 -4.73 -7.29 -13.05
CA ASN A 283 -5.38 -7.06 -14.32
C ASN A 283 -4.78 -5.83 -15.01
N SER A 284 -3.83 -6.09 -15.92
CA SER A 284 -3.11 -5.04 -16.65
C SER A 284 -4.01 -4.20 -17.56
N GLU A 285 -5.20 -4.69 -17.94
CA GLU A 285 -6.16 -3.92 -18.76
C GLU A 285 -6.80 -2.76 -18.01
N ILE A 286 -6.64 -2.70 -16.67
CA ILE A 286 -7.00 -1.51 -15.89
C ILE A 286 -6.14 -0.32 -16.32
N VAL A 287 -4.90 -0.55 -16.77
CA VAL A 287 -4.03 0.52 -17.26
C VAL A 287 -4.33 0.76 -18.74
N SER A 288 -4.86 1.94 -19.06
CA SER A 288 -5.15 2.34 -20.44
C SER A 288 -4.16 3.35 -21.01
N GLY A 289 -3.25 3.88 -20.19
CA GLY A 289 -2.22 4.82 -20.60
C GLY A 289 -1.03 4.86 -19.64
N THR A 290 0.16 5.05 -20.19
CA THR A 290 1.43 5.16 -19.46
C THR A 290 2.39 6.11 -20.16
N THR A 291 3.31 6.70 -19.40
CA THR A 291 4.45 7.45 -19.95
C THR A 291 5.69 7.24 -19.08
N ASN A 292 6.88 7.28 -19.66
CA ASN A 292 8.13 7.19 -18.89
C ASN A 292 8.52 8.58 -18.38
N VAL A 293 8.92 8.67 -17.11
CA VAL A 293 9.17 9.95 -16.44
C VAL A 293 10.47 9.99 -15.68
N ALA A 294 11.15 11.13 -15.70
CA ALA A 294 12.20 11.47 -14.75
C ALA A 294 11.59 12.31 -13.63
N ILE A 295 11.85 11.93 -12.39
CA ILE A 295 11.27 12.57 -11.21
C ILE A 295 12.39 13.12 -10.33
N SER A 296 12.27 14.37 -9.91
CA SER A 296 13.12 14.98 -8.90
C SER A 296 12.31 15.47 -7.71
N LEU A 297 12.87 15.28 -6.51
CA LEU A 297 12.35 15.80 -5.25
C LEU A 297 13.33 16.86 -4.74
N ASP A 298 12.83 18.06 -4.46
CA ASP A 298 13.59 19.09 -3.75
C ASP A 298 13.30 18.97 -2.25
N GLU A 299 14.29 18.43 -1.54
CA GLU A 299 14.22 18.16 -0.10
C GLU A 299 14.33 19.44 0.73
N THR A 300 14.71 20.57 0.12
CA THR A 300 14.85 21.88 0.77
C THR A 300 13.59 22.74 0.65
N ASP A 301 12.78 22.55 -0.41
CA ASP A 301 11.47 23.18 -0.57
C ASP A 301 10.38 22.30 0.05
N VAL A 302 10.27 22.35 1.39
CA VAL A 302 9.23 21.68 2.17
C VAL A 302 8.27 22.68 2.80
N ASN A 303 6.97 22.40 2.71
CA ASN A 303 5.93 23.15 3.42
C ASN A 303 4.84 22.22 3.97
N GLU A 304 3.74 22.81 4.45
CA GLU A 304 2.60 22.06 5.00
C GLU A 304 1.98 21.05 4.02
N LYS A 305 2.15 21.21 2.71
CA LYS A 305 1.64 20.28 1.69
C LYS A 305 2.61 19.15 1.37
N GLY A 306 3.90 19.33 1.65
CA GLY A 306 4.97 18.37 1.36
C GLY A 306 6.17 19.01 0.67
N TYR A 307 7.05 18.14 0.16
CA TYR A 307 8.24 18.46 -0.61
C TYR A 307 7.86 18.78 -2.06
N ARG A 308 8.61 19.68 -2.69
CA ARG A 308 8.41 20.02 -4.10
C ARG A 308 8.84 18.84 -4.99
N VAL A 309 7.98 18.51 -5.95
CA VAL A 309 8.24 17.47 -6.97
C VAL A 309 8.24 18.09 -8.35
N THR A 310 9.19 17.67 -9.19
CA THR A 310 9.14 17.89 -10.63
C THR A 310 9.15 16.54 -11.32
N ALA A 311 8.19 16.31 -12.21
CA ALA A 311 8.14 15.14 -13.08
C ALA A 311 8.13 15.62 -14.53
N LYS A 312 8.99 15.03 -15.37
CA LYS A 312 9.07 15.34 -16.81
C LYS A 312 9.08 14.04 -17.59
N GLU A 313 8.47 14.04 -18.76
CA GLU A 313 8.59 12.91 -19.68
C GLU A 313 10.07 12.64 -20.00
N ALA A 314 10.46 11.39 -19.92
CA ALA A 314 11.82 10.92 -20.16
C ALA A 314 11.75 9.49 -20.72
N PRO A 315 11.77 9.31 -22.05
CA PRO A 315 11.59 7.99 -22.68
C PRO A 315 12.54 6.90 -22.17
N GLU A 316 13.79 7.29 -21.87
CA GLU A 316 14.84 6.39 -21.37
C GLU A 316 14.74 6.07 -19.86
N SER A 317 13.78 6.65 -19.16
CA SER A 317 13.58 6.37 -17.73
C SER A 317 13.06 4.95 -17.51
N ASN A 318 13.54 4.32 -16.45
CA ASN A 318 13.00 3.05 -15.93
C ASN A 318 11.70 3.20 -15.13
N ILE A 319 11.22 4.44 -14.95
CA ILE A 319 9.98 4.74 -14.23
C ILE A 319 8.85 4.94 -15.22
N THR A 320 7.92 3.99 -15.25
CA THR A 320 6.67 4.08 -15.99
C THR A 320 5.58 4.65 -15.08
N LEU A 321 5.16 5.89 -15.36
CA LEU A 321 4.01 6.52 -14.72
C LEU A 321 2.73 6.06 -15.41
N ILE A 322 1.77 5.58 -14.62
CA ILE A 322 0.40 5.35 -15.09
C ILE A 322 -0.27 6.71 -15.36
N THR A 323 -0.85 6.91 -16.55
CA THR A 323 -1.52 8.19 -16.92
C THR A 323 -3.03 8.06 -17.01
N ASP A 324 -3.53 6.87 -17.34
CA ASP A 324 -4.95 6.62 -17.59
C ASP A 324 -5.38 5.24 -17.09
N ILE A 325 -6.59 5.19 -16.53
CA ILE A 325 -7.13 4.00 -15.87
C ILE A 325 -8.57 3.69 -16.29
N ASN A 326 -8.89 2.41 -16.43
CA ASN A 326 -10.22 1.90 -16.71
C ASN A 326 -10.97 1.62 -15.39
N ILE A 327 -11.75 2.61 -14.93
CA ILE A 327 -12.53 2.53 -13.68
C ILE A 327 -13.52 1.36 -13.65
N PRO A 328 -14.31 1.07 -14.72
CA PRO A 328 -15.16 -0.11 -14.75
C PRO A 328 -14.42 -1.43 -14.49
N LEU A 329 -13.24 -1.62 -15.10
CA LEU A 329 -12.44 -2.83 -14.87
C LEU A 329 -11.84 -2.88 -13.46
N PHE A 330 -11.42 -1.73 -12.92
CA PHE A 330 -10.99 -1.64 -11.53
C PHE A 330 -12.09 -2.08 -10.55
N ASN A 331 -13.30 -1.54 -10.70
CA ASN A 331 -14.45 -1.90 -9.86
C ASN A 331 -14.77 -3.40 -9.96
N THR A 332 -14.78 -3.93 -11.19
CA THR A 332 -15.04 -5.36 -11.44
C THR A 332 -14.00 -6.23 -10.76
N THR A 333 -12.72 -5.86 -10.87
CA THR A 333 -11.59 -6.60 -10.26
C THR A 333 -11.71 -6.64 -8.73
N ILE A 334 -12.10 -5.54 -8.08
CA ILE A 334 -12.32 -5.53 -6.62
C ILE A 334 -13.50 -6.44 -6.25
N ILE A 335 -14.64 -6.29 -6.94
CA ILE A 335 -15.86 -7.06 -6.66
C ILE A 335 -15.59 -8.56 -6.79
N GLU A 336 -14.90 -8.97 -7.86
CA GLU A 336 -14.52 -10.37 -8.09
C GLU A 336 -13.53 -10.89 -7.05
N GLY A 337 -12.58 -10.07 -6.61
CA GLY A 337 -11.64 -10.43 -5.55
C GLY A 337 -12.36 -10.81 -4.24
N PHE A 338 -13.30 -9.97 -3.78
CA PHE A 338 -14.08 -10.26 -2.57
C PHE A 338 -15.07 -11.42 -2.75
N LYS A 339 -15.70 -11.56 -3.92
CA LYS A 339 -16.54 -12.73 -4.24
C LYS A 339 -15.74 -14.03 -4.19
N ARG A 340 -14.53 -14.05 -4.76
CA ARG A 340 -13.67 -15.22 -4.77
C ARG A 340 -13.25 -15.62 -3.36
N LEU A 341 -12.79 -14.68 -2.55
CA LEU A 341 -12.39 -14.95 -1.15
C LEU A 341 -13.54 -15.51 -0.31
N SER A 342 -14.73 -14.93 -0.45
CA SER A 342 -15.92 -15.38 0.28
C SER A 342 -16.43 -16.75 -0.18
N GLY A 343 -16.21 -17.11 -1.45
CA GLY A 343 -16.47 -18.46 -1.99
C GLY A 343 -15.50 -19.53 -1.47
N TYR A 344 -14.21 -19.22 -1.36
CA TYR A 344 -13.21 -20.15 -0.80
C TYR A 344 -13.53 -20.53 0.65
N HIS A 345 -13.97 -19.57 1.47
CA HIS A 345 -14.28 -19.82 2.88
C HIS A 345 -15.50 -20.75 3.06
N SER A 346 -16.46 -20.73 2.14
CA SER A 346 -17.56 -21.70 2.17
C SER A 346 -17.15 -23.14 1.85
N ALA A 347 -16.03 -23.35 1.14
CA ALA A 347 -15.57 -24.70 0.78
C ALA A 347 -14.72 -25.36 1.88
N ILE A 348 -14.00 -24.57 2.68
CA ILE A 348 -13.09 -25.07 3.72
C ILE A 348 -13.82 -25.31 5.06
N GLY A 349 -14.95 -24.62 5.31
CA GLY A 349 -15.76 -24.77 6.53
C GLY A 349 -16.58 -26.07 6.64
N THR A 350 -16.30 -27.09 5.82
CA THR A 350 -16.97 -28.40 5.80
C THR A 350 -16.02 -29.59 6.04
N LEU A 351 -14.79 -29.33 6.49
CA LEU A 351 -13.83 -30.38 6.90
C LEU A 351 -13.73 -30.48 8.41
#